data_AF-A0A0S8H955-F1
#
_entry.id   AF-A0A0S8H955-F1
#
_cell.length_a   1.000
_cell.length_b   1.000
_cell.length_c   1.000
_cell.angle_alpha   90.00
_cell.angle_beta   90.00
_cell.angle_gamma   90.00
#
_symmetry.space_group_name_H-M   'P 1'
#
loop_
_entity.id
_entity.type
_entity.pdbx_description
1 polymer ?
#
loop_
_entity_poly.entity_id
_entity_poly.type
_entity_poly.pdbx_seq_one_letter_code
_entity_poly.pdbx_strand_id
1 'polypeptide(L)'
;MGRWPPCAAWALALAGLVWLACRHDVSPFEAVERDTRLTETVWRLTFSLKDDRSPAWSLNGDSVYYAAAGFGHLPPDPGVLVGLPRDGGVAQPILTNVQLPNPLGLRRWLVAPAPDPAGERLAFVEIAPLWDPNPCPGAAPSCDPVRDEAPLPPLRQNIVHVRRFDATDALEADTALFVTVPGVTINSVEVPGIGFVPLYVVRFHPFQRLFEQERGSSFRATWAPDGERLAYSDGLGILVWTLGEDEPFAVPGTEDGVWPAWSPDGEWIAYSRIERADSSNCMCVYALFGPCAYLDYTEFSLGRHILAVIRPDGSGLTELGEGDEPAWSPDGRTLFYRRGDQIWRISLEGGEATSVPGTQGGREPAVSPDGQLLAFAKQSEGDDYDIWVVSLQQ
;
A
#
# COMPACT_ATOMS: atom_id res chain seq x y z
N MET A 1 -35.96 -11.73 57.82
CA MET A 1 -35.34 -11.39 56.53
C MET A 1 -34.02 -10.72 56.83
N GLY A 2 -32.82 -11.20 56.57
CA GLY A 2 -32.23 -12.46 56.13
C GLY A 2 -30.73 -12.23 56.38
N ARG A 3 -30.06 -13.18 57.04
CA ARG A 3 -28.75 -13.04 57.68
C ARG A 3 -27.63 -12.57 56.74
N TRP A 4 -26.80 -11.66 57.24
CA TRP A 4 -25.39 -11.55 56.82
C TRP A 4 -24.58 -12.64 57.54
N PRO A 5 -23.67 -13.34 56.84
CA PRO A 5 -22.45 -13.83 57.46
C PRO A 5 -21.19 -13.27 56.78
N PRO A 6 -20.04 -13.30 57.50
CA PRO A 6 -18.80 -12.64 57.14
C PRO A 6 -17.89 -13.57 56.33
N CYS A 7 -17.16 -13.04 55.35
CA CYS A 7 -15.93 -13.65 54.85
C CYS A 7 -14.83 -12.60 54.87
N ALA A 8 -14.16 -12.51 56.02
CA ALA A 8 -12.80 -12.02 56.09
C ALA A 8 -11.84 -13.15 55.68
N ALA A 9 -10.85 -12.77 54.88
CA ALA A 9 -9.57 -13.44 54.63
C ALA A 9 -9.58 -14.77 53.84
N TRP A 10 -8.56 -14.87 52.98
CA TRP A 10 -8.17 -15.98 52.09
C TRP A 10 -8.65 -15.88 50.64
N ALA A 11 -7.94 -15.06 49.83
CA ALA A 11 -7.47 -15.40 48.48
C ALA A 11 -6.78 -14.18 47.84
N LEU A 12 -5.46 -14.05 48.07
CA LEU A 12 -4.58 -13.40 47.12
C LEU A 12 -4.37 -14.39 45.95
N ALA A 13 -5.21 -14.29 44.93
CA ALA A 13 -5.03 -14.78 43.56
C ALA A 13 -6.39 -14.73 42.86
N LEU A 14 -6.43 -14.36 41.59
CA LEU A 14 -7.62 -14.28 40.70
C LEU A 14 -8.41 -12.96 40.78
N ALA A 15 -7.76 -11.85 40.45
CA ALA A 15 -8.41 -10.69 39.86
C ALA A 15 -7.72 -10.36 38.54
N GLY A 16 -8.08 -11.10 37.50
CA GLY A 16 -7.52 -10.94 36.16
C GLY A 16 -7.90 -12.12 35.30
N LEU A 17 -9.19 -12.33 35.06
CA LEU A 17 -9.68 -13.40 34.18
C LEU A 17 -11.19 -13.28 33.91
N VAL A 18 -11.68 -12.12 33.46
CA VAL A 18 -12.98 -12.04 32.76
C VAL A 18 -12.95 -10.87 31.78
N TRP A 19 -12.31 -11.07 30.63
CA TRP A 19 -12.59 -10.45 29.30
C TRP A 19 -11.67 -11.13 28.26
N LEU A 20 -11.62 -12.48 28.30
CA LEU A 20 -11.09 -13.29 27.20
C LEU A 20 -12.30 -13.97 26.57
N ALA A 21 -13.01 -13.23 25.73
CA ALA A 21 -13.85 -13.85 24.72
C ALA A 21 -12.90 -14.53 23.73
N CYS A 22 -13.10 -15.84 23.58
CA CYS A 22 -12.34 -16.77 22.77
C CYS A 22 -11.90 -16.21 21.41
N ARG A 23 -10.59 -16.04 21.20
CA ARG A 23 -9.95 -16.26 19.90
C ARG A 23 -9.43 -17.70 19.95
N HIS A 24 -10.24 -18.65 19.46
CA HIS A 24 -9.83 -20.03 19.30
C HIS A 24 -8.82 -20.14 18.15
N ASP A 25 -7.65 -20.67 18.44
CA ASP A 25 -6.87 -21.62 17.64
C ASP A 25 -6.85 -21.42 16.11
N VAL A 26 -6.00 -20.50 15.64
CA VAL A 26 -5.25 -20.73 14.40
C VAL A 26 -3.78 -20.59 14.78
N SER A 27 -3.05 -21.70 14.75
CA SER A 27 -1.59 -21.72 14.92
C SER A 27 -0.99 -20.71 13.92
N PRO A 28 0.08 -19.96 14.26
CA PRO A 28 0.47 -18.69 13.60
C PRO A 28 1.01 -18.83 12.17
N PHE A 29 0.73 -19.96 11.55
CA PHE A 29 1.26 -20.46 10.30
C PHE A 29 0.18 -21.09 9.44
N GLU A 30 -1.11 -21.10 9.78
CA GLU A 30 -2.11 -21.81 8.97
C GLU A 30 -2.95 -20.84 8.12
N ALA A 31 -2.66 -20.79 6.81
CA ALA A 31 -3.69 -20.47 5.82
C ALA A 31 -4.68 -21.64 5.71
N VAL A 32 -5.89 -21.38 5.20
CA VAL A 32 -6.86 -22.46 4.93
C VAL A 32 -6.18 -23.46 3.99
N GLU A 33 -6.15 -24.76 4.34
CA GLU A 33 -5.97 -25.79 3.32
C GLU A 33 -7.09 -25.60 2.30
N ARG A 34 -6.77 -25.28 1.05
CA ARG A 34 -7.77 -25.21 -0.02
C ARG A 34 -8.67 -26.43 0.07
N ASP A 35 -9.97 -26.23 0.34
CA ASP A 35 -10.91 -27.36 0.36
C ASP A 35 -11.06 -27.85 -1.07
N THR A 36 -10.25 -28.85 -1.42
CA THR A 36 -10.22 -29.47 -2.75
C THR A 36 -11.55 -30.13 -3.14
N ARG A 37 -12.51 -30.23 -2.19
CA ARG A 37 -13.87 -30.73 -2.44
C ARG A 37 -14.86 -29.63 -2.84
N LEU A 38 -14.52 -28.35 -2.65
CA LEU A 38 -15.30 -27.23 -3.13
C LEU A 38 -14.75 -26.76 -4.47
N THR A 39 -15.63 -26.74 -5.47
CA THR A 39 -15.38 -26.24 -6.84
C THR A 39 -15.27 -24.71 -6.90
N GLU A 40 -14.80 -24.06 -5.83
CA GLU A 40 -14.73 -22.60 -5.81
C GLU A 40 -13.55 -22.15 -6.67
N THR A 41 -13.85 -21.39 -7.71
CA THR A 41 -12.87 -20.77 -8.61
C THR A 41 -12.04 -19.70 -7.91
N VAL A 42 -12.43 -19.30 -6.69
CA VAL A 42 -11.80 -18.27 -5.85
C VAL A 42 -11.55 -18.85 -4.45
N TRP A 43 -10.42 -18.57 -3.81
CA TRP A 43 -10.15 -18.96 -2.43
C TRP A 43 -9.35 -17.90 -1.67
N ARG A 44 -9.55 -17.85 -0.34
CA ARG A 44 -8.83 -16.97 0.58
C ARG A 44 -7.53 -17.61 1.02
N LEU A 45 -6.45 -16.83 1.07
CA LEU A 45 -5.11 -17.26 1.42
C LEU A 45 -4.69 -16.81 2.83
N THR A 46 -5.02 -15.61 3.31
CA THR A 46 -4.57 -15.12 4.63
C THR A 46 -5.73 -14.88 5.61
N PHE A 47 -5.40 -14.69 6.90
CA PHE A 47 -6.31 -14.21 7.95
C PHE A 47 -5.73 -13.06 8.79
N SER A 48 -4.66 -12.43 8.30
CA SER A 48 -3.99 -11.36 9.04
C SER A 48 -4.44 -10.01 8.53
N LEU A 49 -5.24 -9.40 9.38
CA LEU A 49 -5.93 -8.15 9.17
C LEU A 49 -5.00 -6.94 8.87
N LYS A 50 -3.72 -7.06 9.19
CA LYS A 50 -2.72 -5.99 9.09
C LYS A 50 -1.72 -6.18 7.95
N ASP A 51 -1.91 -7.21 7.13
CA ASP A 51 -0.99 -7.50 6.04
C ASP A 51 -1.08 -6.45 4.94
N ASP A 52 0.02 -6.30 4.21
CA ASP A 52 0.09 -5.51 3.00
C ASP A 52 -0.89 -6.06 1.95
N ARG A 53 -1.40 -5.13 1.16
CA ARG A 53 -2.39 -5.33 0.11
C ARG A 53 -1.73 -5.72 -1.24
N SER A 54 -0.41 -5.88 -1.28
CA SER A 54 0.40 -6.05 -2.50
C SER A 54 0.95 -7.46 -2.73
N PRO A 55 0.11 -8.43 -3.13
CA PRO A 55 0.62 -9.75 -3.48
C PRO A 55 1.51 -9.67 -4.72
N ALA A 56 2.60 -10.44 -4.72
CA ALA A 56 3.40 -10.71 -5.90
C ALA A 56 3.68 -12.21 -6.00
N TRP A 57 3.74 -12.75 -7.21
CA TRP A 57 4.04 -14.16 -7.38
C TRP A 57 5.53 -14.43 -7.37
N SER A 58 5.93 -15.50 -6.70
CA SER A 58 7.21 -16.18 -6.96
C SER A 58 7.32 -16.55 -8.46
N LEU A 59 8.54 -16.60 -9.00
CA LEU A 59 8.75 -16.86 -10.43
C LEU A 59 8.28 -18.25 -10.90
N ASN A 60 8.34 -19.25 -10.03
CA ASN A 60 7.77 -20.58 -10.30
C ASN A 60 6.24 -20.62 -10.13
N GLY A 61 5.64 -19.56 -9.58
CA GLY A 61 4.20 -19.45 -9.36
C GLY A 61 3.69 -20.30 -8.20
N ASP A 62 4.55 -20.90 -7.38
CA ASP A 62 4.15 -21.82 -6.30
C ASP A 62 3.78 -21.08 -5.01
N SER A 63 4.17 -19.82 -4.87
CA SER A 63 3.90 -18.98 -3.69
C SER A 63 3.57 -17.54 -4.06
N VAL A 64 2.74 -16.93 -3.21
CA VAL A 64 2.41 -15.49 -3.21
C VAL A 64 3.21 -14.83 -2.10
N TYR A 65 3.99 -13.82 -2.45
CA TYR A 65 4.77 -12.98 -1.57
C TYR A 65 3.97 -11.74 -1.17
N TYR A 66 4.07 -11.34 0.10
CA TYR A 66 3.47 -10.11 0.62
C TYR A 66 4.22 -9.64 1.87
N ALA A 67 4.03 -8.38 2.27
CA ALA A 67 4.55 -7.88 3.54
C ALA A 67 3.57 -8.15 4.69
N ALA A 68 4.08 -8.76 5.74
CA ALA A 68 3.34 -9.16 6.93
C ALA A 68 3.56 -8.12 8.04
N ALA A 69 2.49 -7.58 8.65
CA ALA A 69 2.61 -6.66 9.78
C ALA A 69 1.89 -7.18 11.02
N GLY A 70 2.60 -7.25 12.15
CA GLY A 70 1.97 -7.52 13.46
C GLY A 70 1.58 -8.98 13.72
N PHE A 71 2.36 -9.94 13.25
CA PHE A 71 2.23 -11.35 13.64
C PHE A 71 2.71 -11.55 15.07
N GLY A 72 1.88 -12.03 16.01
CA GLY A 72 2.22 -12.05 17.44
C GLY A 72 3.51 -12.77 17.88
N HIS A 73 4.10 -13.60 17.02
CA HIS A 73 5.39 -14.27 17.26
C HIS A 73 6.60 -13.61 16.57
N LEU A 74 6.36 -12.57 15.75
CA LEU A 74 7.36 -11.71 15.14
C LEU A 74 7.09 -10.28 15.60
N PRO A 75 8.04 -9.59 16.25
CA PRO A 75 7.77 -8.24 16.74
C PRO A 75 7.23 -7.36 15.61
N PRO A 76 6.23 -6.50 15.86
CA PRO A 76 5.60 -5.64 14.83
C PRO A 76 6.56 -4.59 14.22
N ASP A 77 7.82 -4.62 14.63
CA ASP A 77 8.93 -3.79 14.18
C ASP A 77 10.22 -4.60 14.45
N PRO A 78 10.97 -5.05 13.41
CA PRO A 78 10.74 -4.81 11.99
C PRO A 78 9.64 -5.72 11.38
N GLY A 79 9.01 -5.25 10.30
CA GLY A 79 8.15 -6.04 9.42
C GLY A 79 8.93 -7.16 8.72
N VAL A 80 8.20 -8.10 8.13
CA VAL A 80 8.78 -9.29 7.47
C VAL A 80 8.11 -9.48 6.11
N LEU A 81 8.90 -9.89 5.12
CA LEU A 81 8.37 -10.37 3.85
C LEU A 81 8.19 -11.88 3.96
N VAL A 82 7.00 -12.36 3.61
CA VAL A 82 6.64 -13.77 3.70
C VAL A 82 6.17 -14.30 2.35
N GLY A 83 6.32 -15.60 2.15
CA GLY A 83 5.75 -16.33 1.03
C GLY A 83 4.75 -17.37 1.51
N LEU A 84 3.57 -17.37 0.89
CA LEU A 84 2.50 -18.29 1.20
C LEU A 84 2.24 -19.21 -0.01
N PRO A 85 2.16 -20.54 0.16
CA PRO A 85 1.88 -21.44 -0.94
C PRO A 85 0.54 -21.12 -1.63
N ARG A 86 0.51 -21.22 -2.95
CA ARG A 86 -0.65 -20.83 -3.77
C ARG A 86 -1.94 -21.60 -3.46
N ASP A 87 -1.79 -22.82 -2.97
CA ASP A 87 -2.89 -23.73 -2.61
C ASP A 87 -3.27 -23.63 -1.12
N GLY A 88 -2.74 -22.63 -0.41
CA GLY A 88 -2.88 -22.51 1.05
C GLY A 88 -1.86 -23.36 1.81
N GLY A 89 -1.86 -23.25 3.14
CA GLY A 89 -0.85 -23.85 4.02
C GLY A 89 -0.01 -22.81 4.77
N VAL A 90 1.28 -23.10 4.95
CA VAL A 90 2.12 -22.31 5.86
C VAL A 90 2.88 -21.18 5.19
N ALA A 91 2.59 -19.93 5.61
CA ALA A 91 3.40 -18.78 5.25
C ALA A 91 4.79 -18.89 5.91
N GLN A 92 5.84 -18.68 5.12
CA GLN A 92 7.23 -18.74 5.57
C GLN A 92 7.94 -17.40 5.32
N PRO A 93 8.81 -16.94 6.23
CA PRO A 93 9.64 -15.77 5.96
C PRO A 93 10.51 -16.00 4.72
N ILE A 94 10.48 -15.06 3.78
CA ILE A 94 11.41 -15.01 2.64
C ILE A 94 12.58 -14.05 2.93
N LEU A 95 12.32 -12.95 3.64
CA LEU A 95 13.33 -12.00 4.10
C LEU A 95 12.88 -11.37 5.43
N THR A 96 13.81 -11.28 6.39
CA THR A 96 13.55 -10.78 7.76
C THR A 96 14.33 -9.51 8.13
N ASN A 97 15.43 -9.20 7.43
CA ASN A 97 16.18 -7.96 7.58
C ASN A 97 15.81 -6.98 6.46
N VAL A 98 14.63 -6.40 6.57
CA VAL A 98 13.96 -5.64 5.49
C VAL A 98 13.56 -4.23 5.91
N GLN A 99 14.00 -3.78 7.09
CA GLN A 99 13.81 -2.39 7.52
C GLN A 99 15.06 -1.84 8.19
N LEU A 100 15.43 -0.63 7.80
CA LEU A 100 16.57 0.08 8.37
C LEU A 100 16.32 0.45 9.84
N PRO A 101 17.37 0.55 10.66
CA PRO A 101 17.24 0.95 12.06
C PRO A 101 16.51 2.29 12.21
N ASN A 102 15.64 2.34 13.22
CA ASN A 102 14.77 3.48 13.48
C ASN A 102 15.02 4.07 14.88
N PRO A 103 16.09 4.86 15.06
CA PRO A 103 16.50 5.37 16.38
C PRO A 103 15.50 6.36 16.99
N LEU A 104 14.58 6.93 16.17
CA LEU A 104 13.56 7.88 16.59
C LEU A 104 12.21 7.21 16.93
N GLY A 105 12.09 5.89 16.73
CA GLY A 105 10.84 5.15 16.98
C GLY A 105 9.69 5.51 16.02
N LEU A 106 9.99 6.12 14.87
CA LEU A 106 9.00 6.43 13.82
C LEU A 106 8.65 5.19 13.02
N ARG A 107 7.41 4.71 13.06
CA ARG A 107 7.02 3.52 12.30
C ARG A 107 7.27 3.73 10.81
N ARG A 108 8.11 2.86 10.22
CA ARG A 108 8.25 2.75 8.77
C ARG A 108 7.34 1.65 8.29
N TRP A 109 6.59 1.91 7.24
CA TRP A 109 5.76 0.90 6.61
C TRP A 109 6.57 0.17 5.55
N LEU A 110 6.52 -1.15 5.59
CA LEU A 110 7.09 -2.01 4.57
C LEU A 110 5.97 -2.36 3.58
N VAL A 111 6.23 -2.18 2.29
CA VAL A 111 5.27 -2.51 1.24
C VAL A 111 5.93 -3.23 0.07
N ALA A 112 5.12 -4.01 -0.64
CA ALA A 112 5.30 -4.52 -2.00
C ALA A 112 6.62 -5.29 -2.25
N PRO A 113 6.64 -6.61 -2.06
CA PRO A 113 7.71 -7.44 -2.60
C PRO A 113 7.60 -7.56 -4.12
N ALA A 114 8.68 -7.33 -4.85
CA ALA A 114 8.75 -7.54 -6.30
C ALA A 114 9.98 -8.41 -6.64
N PRO A 115 9.80 -9.70 -6.94
CA PRO A 115 10.90 -10.58 -7.33
C PRO A 115 11.46 -10.15 -8.68
N ASP A 116 12.80 -10.19 -8.79
CA ASP A 116 13.47 -9.88 -10.05
C ASP A 116 13.25 -10.99 -11.08
N PRO A 117 13.41 -10.71 -12.38
CA PRO A 117 13.17 -11.70 -13.44
C PRO A 117 14.08 -12.94 -13.36
N ALA A 118 15.23 -12.84 -12.68
CA ALA A 118 16.16 -13.95 -12.47
C ALA A 118 15.84 -14.81 -11.24
N GLY A 119 15.05 -14.30 -10.28
CA GLY A 119 14.67 -15.00 -9.06
C GLY A 119 15.75 -14.98 -7.98
N GLU A 120 16.71 -14.07 -8.09
CA GLU A 120 17.83 -13.94 -7.15
C GLU A 120 17.63 -12.80 -6.15
N ARG A 121 16.83 -11.79 -6.53
CA ARG A 121 16.66 -10.55 -5.78
C ARG A 121 15.18 -10.23 -5.60
N LEU A 122 14.93 -9.42 -4.58
CA LEU A 122 13.63 -8.86 -4.27
C LEU A 122 13.78 -7.35 -4.12
N ALA A 123 12.94 -6.61 -4.84
CA ALA A 123 12.73 -5.20 -4.58
C ALA A 123 11.59 -5.02 -3.57
N PHE A 124 11.70 -4.04 -2.68
CA PHE A 124 10.64 -3.66 -1.73
C PHE A 124 10.79 -2.22 -1.30
N VAL A 125 9.74 -1.63 -0.71
CA VAL A 125 9.75 -0.21 -0.36
C VAL A 125 9.54 -0.01 1.15
N GLU A 126 10.43 0.76 1.76
CA GLU A 126 10.21 1.37 3.08
C GLU A 126 9.61 2.76 2.89
N ILE A 127 8.44 2.98 3.48
CA ILE A 127 7.76 4.26 3.50
C ILE A 127 7.91 4.86 4.89
N ALA A 128 8.51 6.04 4.98
CA ALA A 128 8.69 6.76 6.24
C ALA A 128 7.84 8.04 6.25
N PRO A 129 6.80 8.13 7.09
CA PRO A 129 6.29 9.42 7.49
C PRO A 129 7.38 10.13 8.30
N LEU A 130 7.69 11.37 7.97
CA LEU A 130 8.40 12.23 8.91
C LEU A 130 7.35 13.00 9.69
N TRP A 131 7.52 13.03 11.01
CA TRP A 131 6.83 14.02 11.84
C TRP A 131 7.27 15.39 11.34
N ASP A 132 6.45 16.05 10.53
CA ASP A 132 6.61 17.46 10.25
C ASP A 132 6.27 18.18 11.56
N PRO A 133 7.24 18.81 12.27
CA PRO A 133 6.99 19.42 13.55
C PRO A 133 6.11 20.65 13.33
N ASN A 134 4.81 20.41 13.34
CA ASN A 134 3.77 21.40 13.39
C ASN A 134 3.70 22.32 12.14
N PRO A 135 2.78 22.07 11.17
CA PRO A 135 2.54 23.03 10.11
C PRO A 135 2.09 24.42 10.65
N CYS A 136 1.67 24.51 11.92
CA CYS A 136 1.26 25.73 12.61
C CYS A 136 1.90 25.86 14.00
N PRO A 137 3.19 26.25 14.10
CA PRO A 137 3.94 26.34 15.36
C PRO A 137 3.16 27.06 16.47
N GLY A 138 2.86 26.36 17.57
CA GLY A 138 2.12 26.91 18.72
C GLY A 138 0.59 26.69 18.71
N ALA A 139 0.04 26.07 17.66
CA ALA A 139 -1.35 25.62 17.64
C ALA A 139 -1.58 24.39 18.53
N ALA A 140 -2.64 24.42 19.35
CA ALA A 140 -3.18 23.21 19.95
C ALA A 140 -4.02 22.49 18.89
N PRO A 141 -3.87 21.17 18.70
CA PRO A 141 -4.74 20.41 17.81
C PRO A 141 -6.18 20.51 18.32
N SER A 142 -7.05 21.14 17.55
CA SER A 142 -8.50 21.03 17.75
C SER A 142 -8.92 19.74 17.07
N CYS A 143 -9.34 18.74 17.85
CA CYS A 143 -9.95 17.54 17.29
C CYS A 143 -11.09 17.94 16.36
N ASP A 144 -11.12 17.39 15.15
CA ASP A 144 -12.29 17.45 14.30
C ASP A 144 -13.44 16.74 15.05
N PRO A 145 -14.58 17.42 15.32
CA PRO A 145 -15.73 16.75 15.95
C PRO A 145 -16.35 15.65 15.08
N VAL A 146 -15.92 15.48 13.82
CA VAL A 146 -16.43 14.49 12.86
C VAL A 146 -15.54 13.23 12.76
N ARG A 147 -14.24 13.31 13.10
CA ARG A 147 -13.31 12.16 13.04
C ARG A 147 -12.58 12.00 14.38
N ASP A 148 -12.77 10.85 15.03
CA ASP A 148 -12.10 10.48 16.30
C ASP A 148 -10.59 10.22 16.16
N GLU A 149 -10.00 10.35 14.96
CA GLU A 149 -8.59 10.07 14.69
C GLU A 149 -7.82 11.31 14.21
N ALA A 150 -6.57 11.46 14.70
CA ALA A 150 -5.67 12.51 14.25
C ALA A 150 -5.21 12.26 12.80
N PRO A 151 -5.06 13.31 11.97
CA PRO A 151 -4.54 13.17 10.61
C PRO A 151 -3.12 12.58 10.63
N LEU A 152 -2.78 11.80 9.60
CA LEU A 152 -1.42 11.25 9.49
C LEU A 152 -0.43 12.36 9.12
N PRO A 153 0.83 12.27 9.61
CA PRO A 153 1.92 13.07 9.05
C PRO A 153 2.09 12.78 7.56
N PRO A 154 2.40 13.80 6.73
CA PRO A 154 2.60 13.60 5.30
C PRO A 154 3.79 12.69 5.03
N LEU A 155 3.72 11.95 3.93
CA LEU A 155 4.86 11.21 3.41
C LEU A 155 5.94 12.18 2.96
N ARG A 156 7.17 11.90 3.37
CA ARG A 156 8.33 12.71 2.98
C ARG A 156 9.44 11.87 2.39
N GLN A 157 9.50 10.58 2.71
CA GLN A 157 10.56 9.71 2.27
C GLN A 157 10.02 8.31 1.93
N ASN A 158 10.45 7.81 0.77
CA ASN A 158 10.36 6.41 0.39
C ASN A 158 11.78 5.91 0.12
N ILE A 159 12.04 4.65 0.42
CA ILE A 159 13.31 4.00 0.12
C ILE A 159 13.00 2.73 -0.67
N VAL A 160 13.47 2.65 -1.91
CA VAL A 160 13.36 1.44 -2.72
C VAL A 160 14.61 0.60 -2.47
N HIS A 161 14.45 -0.58 -1.88
CA HIS A 161 15.53 -1.52 -1.62
C HIS A 161 15.57 -2.60 -2.69
N VAL A 162 16.77 -3.09 -2.99
CA VAL A 162 17.00 -4.30 -3.78
C VAL A 162 17.95 -5.21 -3.00
N ARG A 163 17.42 -6.37 -2.59
CA ARG A 163 18.14 -7.32 -1.73
C ARG A 163 18.15 -8.71 -2.34
N ARG A 164 19.27 -9.43 -2.23
CA ARG A 164 19.31 -10.86 -2.59
C ARG A 164 18.61 -11.72 -1.54
N PHE A 165 17.96 -12.80 -1.96
CA PHE A 165 17.31 -13.73 -1.03
C PHE A 165 18.28 -14.38 -0.02
N ASP A 166 19.54 -14.55 -0.40
CA ASP A 166 20.59 -15.16 0.42
C ASP A 166 21.42 -14.15 1.24
N ALA A 167 21.07 -12.86 1.20
CA ALA A 167 21.85 -11.81 1.84
C ALA A 167 21.80 -11.89 3.38
N THR A 168 22.98 -11.99 4.01
CA THR A 168 23.14 -11.99 5.47
C THR A 168 23.67 -10.68 6.03
N ASP A 169 24.13 -9.77 5.18
CA ASP A 169 24.71 -8.49 5.59
C ASP A 169 23.65 -7.50 6.08
N ALA A 170 24.11 -6.39 6.67
CA ALA A 170 23.26 -5.29 7.10
C ALA A 170 22.50 -4.66 5.92
N LEU A 171 21.28 -4.17 6.15
CA LEU A 171 20.43 -3.63 5.07
C LEU A 171 21.02 -2.36 4.45
N GLU A 172 21.80 -1.61 5.22
CA GLU A 172 22.54 -0.43 4.77
C GLU A 172 23.56 -0.72 3.65
N ALA A 173 23.96 -1.98 3.48
CA ALA A 173 24.89 -2.40 2.43
C ALA A 173 24.18 -2.71 1.10
N ASP A 174 22.85 -2.82 1.09
CA ASP A 174 22.09 -3.15 -0.09
C ASP A 174 22.01 -1.98 -1.08
N THR A 175 21.74 -2.32 -2.34
CA THR A 175 21.43 -1.32 -3.36
C THR A 175 20.08 -0.69 -3.03
N ALA A 176 20.06 0.61 -2.78
CA ALA A 176 18.86 1.33 -2.38
C ALA A 176 18.78 2.72 -3.03
N LEU A 177 17.55 3.15 -3.35
CA LEU A 177 17.24 4.48 -3.84
C LEU A 177 16.46 5.25 -2.78
N PHE A 178 16.98 6.40 -2.37
CA PHE A 178 16.33 7.30 -1.41
C PHE A 178 15.52 8.36 -2.16
N VAL A 179 14.20 8.31 -1.99
CA VAL A 179 13.27 9.21 -2.68
C VAL A 179 12.72 10.21 -1.69
N THR A 180 12.97 11.49 -1.94
CA THR A 180 12.39 12.59 -1.16
C THR A 180 11.15 13.11 -1.87
N VAL A 181 10.02 13.07 -1.18
CA VAL A 181 8.72 13.45 -1.73
C VAL A 181 8.46 14.94 -1.44
N PRO A 182 8.23 15.78 -2.47
CA PRO A 182 7.84 17.18 -2.28
C PRO A 182 6.50 17.24 -1.55
N GLY A 183 6.54 17.53 -0.26
CA GLY A 183 5.43 17.15 0.63
C GLY A 183 4.24 18.09 0.67
N VAL A 184 4.38 19.39 0.36
CA VAL A 184 3.32 20.38 0.67
C VAL A 184 3.54 21.68 -0.12
N THR A 185 2.46 22.33 -0.57
CA THR A 185 2.46 23.77 -0.87
C THR A 185 1.66 24.53 0.20
N ILE A 186 2.24 25.60 0.77
CA ILE A 186 1.59 26.46 1.77
C ILE A 186 1.32 27.83 1.13
N ASN A 187 0.05 28.22 1.05
CA ASN A 187 -0.36 29.53 0.55
C ASN A 187 -1.06 30.33 1.66
N SER A 188 -0.79 31.64 1.74
CA SER A 188 -1.58 32.56 2.56
C SER A 188 -2.78 33.07 1.77
N VAL A 189 -3.98 33.03 2.34
CA VAL A 189 -5.19 33.60 1.74
C VAL A 189 -5.69 34.74 2.64
N GLU A 190 -5.93 35.91 2.06
CA GLU A 190 -6.62 37.00 2.75
C GLU A 190 -8.14 36.75 2.67
N VAL A 191 -8.82 36.72 3.81
CA VAL A 191 -10.29 36.65 3.83
C VAL A 191 -10.88 38.04 3.94
N PRO A 192 -11.69 38.47 2.96
CA PRO A 192 -12.38 39.76 3.00
C PRO A 192 -13.25 39.89 4.27
N GLY A 193 -13.03 40.94 5.06
CA GLY A 193 -13.84 41.26 6.24
C GLY A 193 -13.27 40.78 7.59
N ILE A 194 -12.18 39.99 7.61
CA ILE A 194 -11.54 39.48 8.85
C ILE A 194 -10.09 39.99 8.95
N GLY A 195 -9.85 41.24 8.54
CA GLY A 195 -8.55 41.86 8.19
C GLY A 195 -7.42 41.94 9.24
N PHE A 196 -7.36 41.02 10.21
CA PHE A 196 -6.31 40.92 11.21
C PHE A 196 -5.78 39.49 11.43
N VAL A 197 -6.32 38.47 10.76
CA VAL A 197 -5.90 37.06 10.95
C VAL A 197 -5.40 36.48 9.62
N PRO A 198 -4.10 36.12 9.50
CA PRO A 198 -3.62 35.40 8.33
C PRO A 198 -4.21 33.99 8.33
N LEU A 199 -4.86 33.61 7.23
CA LEU A 199 -5.23 32.22 6.97
C LEU A 199 -4.15 31.55 6.12
N TYR A 200 -3.74 30.37 6.56
CA TYR A 200 -2.84 29.51 5.80
C TYR A 200 -3.63 28.33 5.27
N VAL A 201 -3.59 28.15 3.95
CA VAL A 201 -4.15 26.99 3.26
C VAL A 201 -3.01 26.08 2.85
N VAL A 202 -3.02 24.87 3.41
CA VAL A 202 -2.06 23.82 3.07
C VAL A 202 -2.67 22.90 2.03
N ARG A 203 -2.06 22.86 0.85
CA ARG A 203 -2.46 21.99 -0.26
C ARG A 203 -1.48 20.83 -0.36
N PHE A 204 -2.05 19.63 -0.44
CA PHE A 204 -1.30 18.39 -0.61
C PHE A 204 -1.47 17.90 -2.04
N HIS A 205 -0.45 17.20 -2.54
CA HIS A 205 -0.58 16.49 -3.79
C HIS A 205 -1.59 15.35 -3.66
N PRO A 206 -2.33 14.99 -4.73
CA PRO A 206 -3.39 13.97 -4.67
C PRO A 206 -2.95 12.64 -4.06
N PHE A 207 -1.72 12.18 -4.35
CA PHE A 207 -1.21 10.92 -3.82
C PHE A 207 -1.06 10.91 -2.28
N GLN A 208 -0.78 12.05 -1.63
CA GLN A 208 -0.68 12.12 -0.16
C GLN A 208 -2.03 11.79 0.49
N ARG A 209 -3.12 12.21 -0.15
CA ARG A 209 -4.48 11.93 0.29
C ARG A 209 -4.88 10.49 0.01
N LEU A 210 -4.53 9.99 -1.18
CA LEU A 210 -4.70 8.59 -1.52
C LEU A 210 -4.02 7.71 -0.47
N PHE A 211 -2.79 8.06 -0.08
CA PHE A 211 -2.06 7.40 0.99
C PHE A 211 -2.78 7.50 2.35
N GLU A 212 -3.27 8.67 2.75
CA GLU A 212 -3.98 8.85 4.03
C GLU A 212 -5.30 8.07 4.07
N GLN A 213 -6.06 8.03 2.98
CA GLN A 213 -7.35 7.35 2.92
C GLN A 213 -7.17 5.84 2.79
N GLU A 214 -6.33 5.41 1.86
CA GLU A 214 -6.21 4.01 1.53
C GLU A 214 -5.18 3.30 2.39
N ARG A 215 -4.25 4.02 3.04
CA ARG A 215 -3.14 3.42 3.79
C ARG A 215 -2.38 2.40 2.92
N GLY A 216 -2.30 2.68 1.61
CA GLY A 216 -2.03 1.71 0.55
C GLY A 216 -0.82 2.04 -0.33
N SER A 217 -0.49 1.07 -1.19
CA SER A 217 0.79 0.89 -1.86
C SER A 217 0.98 1.70 -3.15
N SER A 218 0.66 3.00 -3.18
CA SER A 218 0.89 3.82 -4.39
C SER A 218 2.36 3.80 -4.87
N PHE A 219 3.28 3.37 -3.99
CA PHE A 219 4.72 3.27 -4.16
C PHE A 219 5.19 1.82 -4.36
N ARG A 220 4.75 1.16 -5.44
CA ARG A 220 5.30 -0.14 -5.84
C ARG A 220 6.48 0.02 -6.78
N ALA A 221 7.48 -0.84 -6.60
CA ALA A 221 8.52 -1.05 -7.59
C ALA A 221 8.15 -2.26 -8.47
N THR A 222 8.42 -2.18 -9.76
CA THR A 222 8.22 -3.26 -10.72
C THR A 222 9.45 -3.39 -11.60
N TRP A 223 9.91 -4.61 -11.83
CA TRP A 223 11.12 -4.86 -12.62
C TRP A 223 10.85 -4.70 -14.11
N ALA A 224 11.75 -3.99 -14.77
CA ALA A 224 11.94 -4.20 -16.19
C ALA A 224 12.43 -5.65 -16.42
N PRO A 225 12.07 -6.29 -17.54
CA PRO A 225 12.44 -7.68 -17.80
C PRO A 225 13.95 -7.90 -17.97
N ASP A 226 14.73 -6.83 -18.14
CA ASP A 226 16.20 -6.89 -18.14
C ASP A 226 16.81 -7.21 -16.76
N GLY A 227 16.05 -7.01 -15.67
CA GLY A 227 16.56 -7.20 -14.31
C GLY A 227 17.58 -6.16 -13.86
N GLU A 228 17.76 -5.07 -14.61
CA GLU A 228 18.68 -3.97 -14.31
C GLU A 228 17.95 -2.67 -13.99
N ARG A 229 16.66 -2.58 -14.33
CA ARG A 229 15.84 -1.39 -14.08
C ARG A 229 14.57 -1.72 -13.30
N LEU A 230 14.12 -0.71 -12.54
CA LEU A 230 12.85 -0.71 -11.81
C LEU A 230 12.02 0.49 -12.24
N ALA A 231 10.74 0.29 -12.55
CA ALA A 231 9.78 1.40 -12.54
C ALA A 231 9.17 1.52 -11.14
N TYR A 232 8.97 2.76 -10.68
CA TYR A 232 8.29 3.07 -9.43
C TYR A 232 7.60 4.44 -9.56
N SER A 233 6.80 4.81 -8.56
CA SER A 233 6.20 6.15 -8.49
C SER A 233 6.69 6.88 -7.24
N ASP A 234 6.95 8.18 -7.34
CA ASP A 234 7.14 9.07 -6.19
C ASP A 234 5.85 9.80 -5.77
N GLY A 235 4.73 9.45 -6.41
CA GLY A 235 3.42 10.09 -6.26
C GLY A 235 3.19 11.29 -7.19
N LEU A 236 4.24 11.80 -7.84
CA LEU A 236 4.17 12.91 -8.80
C LEU A 236 4.34 12.45 -10.25
N GLY A 237 4.98 11.31 -10.46
CA GLY A 237 4.97 10.62 -11.73
C GLY A 237 5.61 9.25 -11.67
N ILE A 238 5.78 8.64 -12.84
CA ILE A 238 6.47 7.36 -12.98
C ILE A 238 7.96 7.61 -13.23
N LEU A 239 8.78 6.91 -12.47
CA LEU A 239 10.23 7.00 -12.47
C LEU A 239 10.80 5.64 -12.84
N VAL A 240 11.90 5.64 -13.60
CA VAL A 240 12.69 4.46 -13.92
C VAL A 240 14.06 4.63 -13.29
N TRP A 241 14.43 3.68 -12.44
CA TRP A 241 15.74 3.64 -11.80
C TRP A 241 16.58 2.50 -12.38
N THR A 242 17.78 2.82 -12.84
CA THR A 242 18.81 1.83 -13.19
C THR A 242 19.61 1.51 -11.94
N LEU A 243 19.78 0.23 -11.63
CA LEU A 243 20.49 -0.17 -10.42
C LEU A 243 21.92 0.38 -10.40
N GLY A 244 22.28 1.01 -9.28
CA GLY A 244 23.60 1.61 -9.07
C GLY A 244 23.74 3.05 -9.56
N GLU A 245 22.75 3.60 -10.25
CA GLU A 245 22.69 5.04 -10.52
C GLU A 245 22.14 5.81 -9.31
N ASP A 246 22.65 7.02 -9.08
CA ASP A 246 22.25 7.86 -7.92
C ASP A 246 20.86 8.47 -8.10
N GLU A 247 20.46 8.75 -9.34
CA GLU A 247 19.20 9.43 -9.67
C GLU A 247 18.36 8.61 -10.65
N PRO A 248 17.03 8.55 -10.44
CA PRO A 248 16.11 7.94 -11.38
C PRO A 248 15.79 8.90 -12.54
N PHE A 249 15.37 8.33 -13.66
CA PHE A 249 14.82 9.07 -14.80
C PHE A 249 13.29 9.17 -14.70
N ALA A 250 12.73 10.38 -14.83
CA ALA A 250 11.28 10.59 -14.91
C ALA A 250 10.74 10.30 -16.31
N VAL A 251 9.76 9.40 -16.41
CA VAL A 251 9.10 9.09 -17.69
C VAL A 251 8.21 10.27 -18.09
N PRO A 252 8.49 10.97 -19.21
CA PRO A 252 7.71 12.13 -19.61
C PRO A 252 6.23 11.82 -19.84
N GLY A 253 5.33 12.74 -19.46
CA GLY A 253 3.88 12.59 -19.67
C GLY A 253 3.16 11.71 -18.64
N THR A 254 3.83 11.37 -17.54
CA THR A 254 3.29 10.52 -16.47
C THR A 254 2.93 11.31 -15.21
N GLU A 255 2.65 12.61 -15.34
CA GLU A 255 2.27 13.46 -14.20
C GLU A 255 1.09 12.86 -13.41
N ASP A 256 1.23 12.83 -12.08
CA ASP A 256 0.31 12.18 -11.13
C ASP A 256 0.11 10.68 -11.38
N GLY A 257 1.07 10.03 -12.05
CA GLY A 257 1.12 8.60 -12.26
C GLY A 257 1.55 7.82 -11.02
N VAL A 258 0.80 6.77 -10.69
CA VAL A 258 1.03 5.83 -9.57
C VAL A 258 0.81 4.38 -10.02
N TRP A 259 1.19 3.42 -9.18
CA TRP A 259 1.06 1.97 -9.44
C TRP A 259 1.60 1.52 -10.81
N PRO A 260 2.90 1.71 -11.10
CA PRO A 260 3.46 1.22 -12.35
C PRO A 260 3.51 -0.31 -12.40
N ALA A 261 3.31 -0.85 -13.60
CA ALA A 261 3.52 -2.24 -13.95
C ALA A 261 4.28 -2.30 -15.28
N TRP A 262 5.51 -2.84 -15.27
CA TRP A 262 6.29 -3.02 -16.48
C TRP A 262 5.78 -4.22 -17.27
N SER A 263 5.65 -4.09 -18.59
CA SER A 263 5.27 -5.20 -19.45
C SER A 263 6.37 -6.27 -19.50
N PRO A 264 6.01 -7.55 -19.65
CA PRO A 264 6.99 -8.65 -19.70
C PRO A 264 7.99 -8.56 -20.86
N ASP A 265 7.61 -7.88 -21.96
CA ASP A 265 8.49 -7.63 -23.11
C ASP A 265 9.36 -6.37 -22.95
N GLY A 266 9.09 -5.54 -21.95
CA GLY A 266 9.85 -4.35 -21.63
C GLY A 266 9.45 -3.10 -22.42
N GLU A 267 8.52 -3.23 -23.38
CA GLU A 267 8.13 -2.14 -24.27
C GLU A 267 7.23 -1.10 -23.61
N TRP A 268 6.46 -1.48 -22.59
CA TRP A 268 5.39 -0.66 -22.02
C TRP A 268 5.45 -0.62 -20.49
N ILE A 269 5.01 0.50 -19.94
CA ILE A 269 4.70 0.66 -18.53
C ILE A 269 3.22 1.02 -18.46
N ALA A 270 2.42 0.15 -17.84
CA ALA A 270 1.06 0.48 -17.45
C ALA A 270 1.09 1.22 -16.11
N TYR A 271 0.23 2.21 -15.94
CA TYR A 271 0.13 2.95 -14.70
C TYR A 271 -1.28 3.53 -14.54
N SER A 272 -1.57 4.01 -13.33
CA SER A 272 -2.80 4.74 -13.03
C SER A 272 -2.48 6.22 -12.91
N ARG A 273 -3.19 7.06 -13.63
CA ARG A 273 -3.08 8.52 -13.47
C ARG A 273 -4.21 9.00 -12.57
N ILE A 274 -3.85 9.70 -11.49
CA ILE A 274 -4.82 10.33 -10.59
C ILE A 274 -5.25 11.66 -11.21
N GLU A 275 -6.54 11.82 -11.52
CA GLU A 275 -7.05 13.14 -11.91
C GLU A 275 -6.99 14.11 -10.72
N ARG A 276 -6.39 15.28 -10.95
CA ARG A 276 -6.31 16.34 -9.94
C ARG A 276 -7.71 16.88 -9.62
N ALA A 277 -8.11 16.74 -8.37
CA ALA A 277 -9.19 17.53 -7.77
C ALA A 277 -8.58 18.56 -6.81
N ASP A 278 -9.31 19.67 -6.57
CA ASP A 278 -8.95 20.60 -5.51
C ASP A 278 -8.91 19.86 -4.15
N SER A 279 -7.88 20.10 -3.34
CA SER A 279 -7.83 19.62 -1.95
C SER A 279 -7.19 20.65 -1.06
N SER A 280 -7.63 20.73 0.20
CA SER A 280 -7.12 21.66 1.22
C SER A 280 -7.45 21.10 2.60
N ASN A 281 -6.46 20.81 3.45
CA ASN A 281 -6.73 20.26 4.79
C ASN A 281 -5.95 20.98 5.89
N CYS A 282 -5.73 22.27 5.72
CA CYS A 282 -5.33 23.07 6.85
C CYS A 282 -5.84 24.47 6.63
N MET A 283 -6.67 24.92 7.56
CA MET A 283 -6.94 26.33 7.75
C MET A 283 -6.41 26.68 9.13
N CYS A 284 -5.25 27.34 9.21
CA CYS A 284 -4.76 27.84 10.49
C CYS A 284 -5.29 29.24 10.75
N VAL A 285 -6.08 29.36 11.80
CA VAL A 285 -6.63 30.64 12.29
C VAL A 285 -5.85 31.06 13.53
N TYR A 286 -5.05 32.12 13.42
CA TYR A 286 -4.40 32.75 14.58
C TYR A 286 -5.39 33.71 15.26
N ALA A 287 -6.18 33.21 16.21
CA ALA A 287 -7.02 34.08 17.04
C ALA A 287 -6.16 34.76 18.12
N LEU A 288 -6.26 36.09 18.25
CA LEU A 288 -5.52 36.89 19.23
C LEU A 288 -5.74 36.48 20.71
N PHE A 289 -6.76 35.66 21.02
CA PHE A 289 -7.13 35.27 22.39
C PHE A 289 -7.68 33.84 22.54
N GLY A 290 -7.39 32.89 21.63
CA GLY A 290 -7.95 31.53 21.73
C GLY A 290 -7.14 30.47 20.99
N PRO A 291 -7.42 29.17 21.23
CA PRO A 291 -6.71 28.08 20.56
C PRO A 291 -6.89 28.18 19.05
N CYS A 292 -5.84 27.84 18.31
CA CYS A 292 -5.88 27.70 16.87
C CYS A 292 -7.00 26.72 16.47
N ALA A 293 -7.86 27.11 15.53
CA ALA A 293 -8.86 26.22 14.96
C ALA A 293 -8.23 25.47 13.79
N TYR A 294 -8.31 24.13 13.82
CA TYR A 294 -8.10 23.26 12.66
C TYR A 294 -9.47 23.04 12.02
N LEU A 295 -9.61 23.42 10.76
CA LEU A 295 -10.80 23.13 9.98
C LEU A 295 -10.35 22.37 8.73
N ASP A 296 -10.64 21.08 8.72
CA ASP A 296 -10.54 20.25 7.53
C ASP A 296 -11.82 20.44 6.72
N TYR A 297 -11.76 21.25 5.66
CA TYR A 297 -12.81 21.33 4.66
C TYR A 297 -12.31 20.65 3.40
N THR A 298 -12.47 19.33 3.37
CA THR A 298 -12.14 18.53 2.20
C THR A 298 -13.35 18.43 1.27
N GLU A 299 -13.38 19.21 0.19
CA GLU A 299 -14.09 18.78 -1.02
C GLU A 299 -13.12 17.96 -1.86
N PHE A 300 -13.06 16.67 -1.59
CA PHE A 300 -12.34 15.72 -2.42
C PHE A 300 -13.37 14.70 -2.93
N SER A 301 -13.62 14.69 -4.24
CA SER A 301 -13.95 13.44 -4.89
C SER A 301 -12.62 12.74 -5.13
N LEU A 302 -12.48 11.46 -4.78
CA LEU A 302 -11.47 10.60 -5.41
C LEU A 302 -11.58 10.87 -6.92
N GLY A 303 -10.59 11.56 -7.48
CA GLY A 303 -10.56 11.82 -8.91
C GLY A 303 -10.67 10.49 -9.64
N ARG A 304 -11.22 10.49 -10.85
CA ARG A 304 -11.25 9.23 -11.61
C ARG A 304 -9.81 8.81 -11.82
N HIS A 305 -9.52 7.54 -11.56
CA HIS A 305 -8.23 6.98 -11.92
C HIS A 305 -8.32 6.56 -13.38
N ILE A 306 -7.34 7.00 -14.17
CA ILE A 306 -7.26 6.68 -15.58
C ILE A 306 -6.15 5.66 -15.76
N LEU A 307 -6.51 4.49 -16.27
CA LEU A 307 -5.56 3.48 -16.69
C LEU A 307 -4.89 3.95 -17.98
N ALA A 308 -3.56 3.95 -18.01
CA ALA A 308 -2.78 4.33 -19.17
C ALA A 308 -1.59 3.39 -19.40
N VAL A 309 -1.12 3.33 -20.64
CA VAL A 309 0.14 2.68 -21.02
C VAL A 309 1.03 3.68 -21.74
N ILE A 310 2.33 3.60 -21.49
CA ILE A 310 3.33 4.48 -22.08
C ILE A 310 4.64 3.71 -22.27
N ARG A 311 5.47 4.09 -23.24
CA ARG A 311 6.82 3.55 -23.36
C ARG A 311 7.75 4.19 -22.31
N PRO A 312 8.83 3.51 -21.89
CA PRO A 312 9.77 4.06 -20.92
C PRO A 312 10.42 5.40 -21.33
N ASP A 313 10.47 5.70 -22.63
CA ASP A 313 10.97 6.97 -23.17
C ASP A 313 9.93 8.11 -23.19
N GLY A 314 8.70 7.84 -22.72
CA GLY A 314 7.57 8.78 -22.72
C GLY A 314 6.75 8.81 -24.02
N SER A 315 7.12 8.02 -25.02
CA SER A 315 6.36 7.95 -26.27
C SER A 315 5.19 6.95 -26.19
N GLY A 316 4.25 7.03 -27.13
CA GLY A 316 3.16 6.06 -27.26
C GLY A 316 2.09 6.10 -26.16
N LEU A 317 2.00 7.19 -25.39
CA LEU A 317 0.99 7.35 -24.35
C LEU A 317 -0.43 7.06 -24.90
N THR A 318 -1.09 6.09 -24.28
CA THR A 318 -2.46 5.67 -24.62
C THR A 318 -3.27 5.49 -23.34
N GLU A 319 -4.39 6.22 -23.25
CA GLU A 319 -5.36 6.06 -22.15
C GLU A 319 -6.35 4.94 -22.48
N LEU A 320 -6.52 4.00 -21.57
CA LEU A 320 -7.40 2.83 -21.70
C LEU A 320 -8.76 3.04 -21.01
N GLY A 321 -8.95 4.21 -20.39
CA GLY A 321 -10.17 4.63 -19.71
C GLY A 321 -10.07 4.48 -18.19
N GLU A 322 -11.22 4.45 -17.53
CA GLU A 322 -11.29 4.41 -16.06
C GLU A 322 -10.75 3.09 -15.50
N GLY A 323 -9.90 3.17 -14.49
CA GLY A 323 -9.30 2.03 -13.80
C GLY A 323 -7.97 2.37 -13.13
N ASP A 324 -7.51 1.48 -12.26
CA ASP A 324 -6.24 1.62 -11.54
C ASP A 324 -5.61 0.26 -11.18
N GLU A 325 -4.46 0.30 -10.50
CA GLU A 325 -3.74 -0.85 -9.98
C GLU A 325 -3.47 -1.93 -11.08
N PRO A 326 -2.82 -1.57 -12.20
CA PRO A 326 -2.63 -2.49 -13.31
C PRO A 326 -1.65 -3.62 -13.00
N ALA A 327 -1.89 -4.77 -13.63
CA ALA A 327 -1.01 -5.92 -13.67
C ALA A 327 -1.07 -6.58 -15.06
N TRP A 328 0.10 -6.90 -15.60
CA TRP A 328 0.21 -7.56 -16.90
C TRP A 328 -0.04 -9.06 -16.80
N SER A 329 -0.68 -9.62 -17.82
CA SER A 329 -0.55 -11.04 -18.13
C SER A 329 0.91 -11.38 -18.48
N PRO A 330 1.39 -12.61 -18.19
CA PRO A 330 2.77 -13.01 -18.52
C PRO A 330 3.13 -12.95 -20.00
N ASP A 331 2.13 -13.06 -20.88
CA ASP A 331 2.29 -12.94 -22.33
C ASP A 331 2.30 -11.49 -22.85
N GLY A 332 2.10 -10.49 -21.99
CA GLY A 332 2.07 -9.07 -22.33
C GLY A 332 0.82 -8.59 -23.09
N ARG A 333 -0.20 -9.45 -23.29
CA ARG A 333 -1.35 -9.12 -24.16
C ARG A 333 -2.55 -8.54 -23.43
N THR A 334 -2.68 -8.83 -22.14
CA THR A 334 -3.84 -8.46 -21.33
C THR A 334 -3.39 -7.67 -20.11
N LEU A 335 -4.10 -6.59 -19.81
CA LEU A 335 -4.00 -5.89 -18.54
C LEU A 335 -5.15 -6.31 -17.64
N PHE A 336 -4.83 -6.72 -16.42
CA PHE A 336 -5.75 -6.83 -15.29
C PHE A 336 -5.63 -5.55 -14.47
N TYR A 337 -6.75 -5.01 -14.02
CA TYR A 337 -6.77 -3.73 -13.32
C TYR A 337 -8.05 -3.62 -12.51
N ARG A 338 -8.06 -2.82 -11.45
CA ARG A 338 -9.27 -2.56 -10.69
C ARG A 338 -10.09 -1.46 -11.38
N ARG A 339 -11.41 -1.63 -11.40
CA ARG A 339 -12.38 -0.62 -11.82
C ARG A 339 -13.61 -0.73 -10.93
N GLY A 340 -13.90 0.34 -10.18
CA GLY A 340 -14.89 0.30 -9.12
C GLY A 340 -14.44 -0.62 -7.98
N ASP A 341 -15.28 -1.58 -7.62
CA ASP A 341 -15.00 -2.55 -6.56
C ASP A 341 -14.56 -3.93 -7.08
N GLN A 342 -14.18 -4.05 -8.36
CA GLN A 342 -13.89 -5.35 -8.98
C GLN A 342 -12.65 -5.28 -9.89
N ILE A 343 -12.02 -6.42 -10.12
CA ILE A 343 -10.96 -6.57 -11.10
C ILE A 343 -11.56 -6.80 -12.50
N TRP A 344 -11.05 -6.06 -13.46
CA TRP A 344 -11.37 -6.11 -14.87
C TRP A 344 -10.14 -6.51 -15.67
N ARG A 345 -10.38 -6.93 -16.92
CA ARG A 345 -9.33 -7.19 -17.89
C ARG A 345 -9.62 -6.52 -19.22
N ILE A 346 -8.57 -6.08 -19.90
CA ILE A 346 -8.63 -5.50 -21.25
C ILE A 346 -7.48 -6.03 -22.09
N SER A 347 -7.76 -6.35 -23.36
CA SER A 347 -6.74 -6.73 -24.34
C SER A 347 -6.12 -5.49 -24.97
N LEU A 348 -4.79 -5.48 -25.12
CA LEU A 348 -4.11 -4.41 -25.86
C LEU A 348 -4.39 -4.45 -27.38
N GLU A 349 -4.79 -5.61 -27.91
CA GLU A 349 -5.21 -5.72 -29.31
C GLU A 349 -6.56 -5.01 -29.57
N GLY A 350 -7.19 -4.50 -28.50
CA GLY A 350 -8.48 -3.82 -28.52
C GLY A 350 -9.63 -4.72 -28.07
N GLY A 351 -10.83 -4.13 -28.03
CA GLY A 351 -12.05 -4.79 -27.55
C GLY A 351 -12.60 -4.12 -26.29
N GLU A 352 -13.73 -4.64 -25.81
CA GLU A 352 -14.35 -4.15 -24.58
C GLU A 352 -13.69 -4.78 -23.34
N ALA A 353 -13.50 -3.97 -22.31
CA ALA A 353 -13.08 -4.48 -21.02
C ALA A 353 -14.16 -5.42 -20.44
N THR A 354 -13.75 -6.50 -19.79
CA THR A 354 -14.64 -7.47 -19.14
C THR A 354 -14.27 -7.64 -17.68
N SER A 355 -15.25 -7.86 -16.81
CA SER A 355 -15.00 -8.11 -15.39
C SER A 355 -14.48 -9.54 -15.18
N VAL A 356 -13.58 -9.72 -14.21
CA VAL A 356 -13.06 -11.04 -13.82
C VAL A 356 -14.00 -11.62 -12.75
N PRO A 357 -14.74 -12.70 -13.02
CA PRO A 357 -15.70 -13.25 -12.05
C PRO A 357 -15.04 -13.64 -10.73
N GLY A 358 -15.71 -13.40 -9.60
CA GLY A 358 -15.23 -13.78 -8.28
C GLY A 358 -14.29 -12.77 -7.60
N THR A 359 -14.00 -11.64 -8.25
CA THR A 359 -13.09 -10.60 -7.74
C THR A 359 -13.83 -9.38 -7.16
N GLN A 360 -15.12 -9.50 -6.81
CA GLN A 360 -15.85 -8.42 -6.15
C GLN A 360 -15.22 -8.08 -4.79
N GLY A 361 -15.02 -6.80 -4.53
CA GLY A 361 -14.23 -6.23 -3.44
C GLY A 361 -12.71 -6.33 -3.64
N GLY A 362 -12.24 -6.79 -4.80
CA GLY A 362 -10.85 -7.08 -5.09
C GLY A 362 -10.06 -5.86 -5.53
N ARG A 363 -8.79 -5.81 -5.10
CA ARG A 363 -7.81 -4.76 -5.38
C ARG A 363 -6.44 -5.36 -5.63
N GLU A 364 -5.55 -4.56 -6.21
CA GLU A 364 -4.13 -4.80 -6.31
C GLU A 364 -3.81 -6.18 -6.94
N PRO A 365 -4.30 -6.43 -8.18
CA PRO A 365 -4.14 -7.70 -8.87
C PRO A 365 -2.66 -8.07 -9.09
N ALA A 366 -2.39 -9.38 -9.07
CA ALA A 366 -1.11 -9.96 -9.51
C ALA A 366 -1.38 -11.28 -10.23
N VAL A 367 -0.97 -11.37 -11.50
CA VAL A 367 -1.16 -12.57 -12.33
C VAL A 367 0.00 -13.55 -12.09
N SER A 368 -0.30 -14.85 -11.96
CA SER A 368 0.73 -15.87 -11.82
C SER A 368 1.59 -15.98 -13.09
N PRO A 369 2.87 -16.40 -13.01
CA PRO A 369 3.77 -16.49 -14.16
C PRO A 369 3.30 -17.41 -15.28
N ASP A 370 2.47 -18.41 -14.95
CA ASP A 370 1.83 -19.32 -15.92
C ASP A 370 0.53 -18.77 -16.52
N GLY A 371 0.06 -17.61 -16.06
CA GLY A 371 -1.16 -16.94 -16.51
C GLY A 371 -2.46 -17.63 -16.06
N GLN A 372 -2.39 -18.62 -15.18
CA GLN A 372 -3.55 -19.43 -14.79
C GLN A 372 -4.32 -18.87 -13.60
N LEU A 373 -3.66 -18.09 -12.75
CA LEU A 373 -4.18 -17.59 -11.49
C LEU A 373 -4.02 -16.08 -11.39
N LEU A 374 -4.90 -15.47 -10.59
CA LEU A 374 -4.84 -14.08 -10.22
C LEU A 374 -4.92 -13.99 -8.70
N ALA A 375 -3.85 -13.51 -8.06
CA ALA A 375 -3.87 -13.11 -6.67
C ALA A 375 -4.36 -11.66 -6.56
N PHE A 376 -5.05 -11.33 -5.48
CA PHE A 376 -5.56 -9.99 -5.22
C PHE A 376 -5.81 -9.77 -3.73
N ALA A 377 -5.77 -8.53 -3.27
CA ALA A 377 -6.20 -8.16 -1.94
C ALA A 377 -7.71 -7.90 -1.91
N LYS A 378 -8.37 -8.30 -0.83
CA LYS A 378 -9.80 -8.05 -0.63
C LYS A 378 -10.09 -7.80 0.83
N GLN A 379 -10.92 -6.79 1.09
CA GLN A 379 -11.36 -6.44 2.43
C GLN A 379 -12.21 -7.56 3.03
N SER A 380 -11.97 -7.93 4.29
CA SER A 380 -12.72 -8.99 4.98
C SER A 380 -13.61 -8.48 6.11
N GLU A 381 -13.03 -7.93 7.18
CA GLU A 381 -13.75 -7.38 8.34
C GLU A 381 -13.08 -6.07 8.79
N GLY A 382 -13.83 -4.98 9.01
CA GLY A 382 -13.23 -3.68 9.32
C GLY A 382 -12.41 -3.11 8.15
N ASP A 383 -11.31 -2.40 8.43
CA ASP A 383 -10.41 -1.80 7.42
C ASP A 383 -9.29 -2.75 6.94
N ASP A 384 -9.48 -4.03 7.22
CA ASP A 384 -8.45 -5.05 7.12
C ASP A 384 -8.59 -5.89 5.84
N TYR A 385 -7.47 -6.38 5.32
CA TYR A 385 -7.38 -7.02 4.01
C TYR A 385 -6.78 -8.40 4.09
N ASP A 386 -7.24 -9.28 3.21
CA ASP A 386 -6.62 -10.58 2.98
C ASP A 386 -6.21 -10.76 1.54
N ILE A 387 -5.28 -11.68 1.32
CA ILE A 387 -4.93 -12.16 -0.01
C ILE A 387 -5.92 -13.25 -0.41
N TRP A 388 -6.39 -13.17 -1.65
CA TRP A 388 -7.26 -14.13 -2.30
C TRP A 388 -6.67 -14.51 -3.65
N VAL A 389 -7.07 -15.67 -4.18
CA VAL A 389 -6.68 -16.14 -5.50
C VAL A 389 -7.90 -16.58 -6.27
N VAL A 390 -7.94 -16.32 -7.59
CA VAL A 390 -8.96 -16.82 -8.51
C VAL A 390 -8.34 -17.51 -9.73
N SER A 391 -8.99 -18.55 -10.26
CA SER A 391 -8.66 -19.17 -11.54
C SER A 391 -9.06 -18.29 -12.71
N LEU A 392 -8.12 -18.05 -13.62
CA LEU A 392 -8.35 -17.35 -14.89
C LEU A 392 -8.75 -18.30 -16.03
N GLN A 393 -8.59 -19.61 -15.83
CA GLN A 393 -9.15 -20.63 -16.73
C GLN A 393 -10.63 -20.78 -16.40
N GLN A 394 -11.49 -20.31 -17.30
CA GLN A 394 -12.94 -20.53 -17.27
C GLN A 394 -13.41 -21.20 -18.55
#